data_AF-A0A938BC93-F1
#
_entry.id   AF-A0A938BC93-F1
#
_cell.length_a   1.000
_cell.length_b   1.000
_cell.length_c   1.000
_cell.angle_alpha   90.00
_cell.angle_beta   90.00
_cell.angle_gamma   90.00
#
_symmetry.space_group_name_H-M   'P 1'
#
loop_
_entity.id
_entity.type
_entity.pdbx_description
1 polymer ?
#
loop_
_entity_poly.entity_id
_entity_poly.type
_entity_poly.pdbx_seq_one_letter_code
_entity_poly.pdbx_strand_id
1 'polypeptide(L)'
;MTGATHVFDLMRYLFGEVKDVFSFHERYGTFVLMRFQSGALGKATAAVASNQGLATPHALCIQGTLGSIFTQNTYKTDAWSVSGYHGYIVTEGHQELIFVSERDTGHGDATRTRNFLSAILEGKPLIAPLEDAIRTSELLHAIWDSHNLEIRVPVHQSGKTG
;
A
#
# COMPACT_ATOMS: atom_id res chain seq x y z
N MET A 1 7.41 -0.78 19.04
CA MET A 1 7.61 -1.40 17.71
C MET A 1 6.67 -0.67 16.76
N THR A 2 7.16 0.28 15.96
CA THR A 2 6.36 0.96 14.93
C THR A 2 6.12 -0.03 13.81
N GLY A 3 4.99 -0.75 13.87
CA GLY A 3 4.58 -1.68 12.83
C GLY A 3 4.47 -0.98 11.48
N ALA A 4 4.78 -1.67 10.39
CA ALA A 4 4.80 -1.11 9.05
C ALA A 4 3.42 -0.53 8.64
N THR A 5 3.22 0.78 8.81
CA THR A 5 1.97 1.49 8.48
C THR A 5 1.85 1.82 6.99
N HIS A 6 2.96 1.74 6.24
CA HIS A 6 3.05 2.13 4.83
C HIS A 6 2.06 1.38 3.91
N VAL A 7 1.69 0.14 4.26
CA VAL A 7 0.71 -0.61 3.47
C VAL A 7 -0.67 0.06 3.49
N PHE A 8 -1.05 0.71 4.60
CA PHE A 8 -2.35 1.38 4.71
C PHE A 8 -2.39 2.69 3.91
N ASP A 9 -1.29 3.44 3.92
CA ASP A 9 -1.10 4.62 3.07
C ASP A 9 -1.08 4.26 1.58
N LEU A 10 -0.37 3.19 1.21
CA LEU A 10 -0.34 2.67 -0.16
C LEU A 10 -1.74 2.29 -0.66
N MET A 11 -2.56 1.66 0.19
CA MET A 11 -3.94 1.32 -0.17
C MET A 11 -4.79 2.58 -0.43
N ARG A 12 -4.62 3.65 0.36
CA ARG A 12 -5.26 4.95 0.09
C ARG A 12 -4.78 5.56 -1.22
N TYR A 13 -3.48 5.51 -1.48
CA TYR A 13 -2.90 6.03 -2.72
C TYR A 13 -3.48 5.33 -3.96
N LEU A 14 -3.68 4.01 -3.90
CA LEU A 14 -4.17 3.22 -5.04
C LEU A 14 -5.70 3.31 -5.24
N PHE A 15 -6.48 3.32 -4.17
CA PHE A 15 -7.94 3.14 -4.25
C PHE A 15 -8.75 4.35 -3.77
N GLY A 16 -8.06 5.40 -3.32
CA GLY A 16 -8.64 6.63 -2.82
C GLY A 16 -9.05 6.54 -1.35
N GLU A 17 -10.05 7.35 -0.99
CA GLU A 17 -10.44 7.52 0.41
C GLU A 17 -11.17 6.30 0.97
N VAL A 18 -10.79 5.93 2.20
CA VAL A 18 -11.42 4.83 2.94
C VAL A 18 -12.67 5.35 3.62
N LYS A 19 -13.79 4.62 3.46
CA LYS A 19 -15.07 4.90 4.10
C LYS A 19 -15.09 4.39 5.54
N ASP A 20 -14.68 3.14 5.74
CA ASP A 20 -14.64 2.48 7.04
C ASP A 20 -13.75 1.24 7.01
N VAL A 21 -13.34 0.81 8.20
CA VAL A 21 -12.43 -0.31 8.40
C VAL A 21 -12.97 -1.30 9.43
N PHE A 22 -12.53 -2.55 9.30
CA PHE A 22 -12.56 -3.54 10.36
C PHE A 22 -11.16 -4.12 10.53
N SER A 23 -10.63 -4.19 11.74
CA SER A 23 -9.28 -4.69 11.98
C SER A 23 -9.14 -5.47 13.26
N PHE A 24 -8.14 -6.35 13.27
CA PHE A 24 -7.67 -7.03 14.47
C PHE A 24 -6.15 -7.08 14.47
N HIS A 25 -5.57 -7.16 15.66
CA HIS A 25 -4.13 -7.26 15.87
C HIS A 25 -3.79 -8.60 16.49
N GLU A 26 -2.74 -9.21 15.98
CA GLU A 26 -2.16 -10.44 16.49
C GLU A 26 -0.66 -10.24 16.71
N ARG A 27 -0.03 -11.17 17.44
CA ARG A 27 1.41 -11.11 17.76
C ARG A 27 2.31 -10.89 16.53
N TYR A 28 1.86 -11.34 15.36
CA TYR A 28 2.59 -11.31 14.09
C TYR A 28 2.07 -10.26 13.11
N GLY A 29 1.19 -9.34 13.51
CA GLY A 29 0.81 -8.23 12.64
C GLY A 29 -0.57 -7.65 12.87
N THR A 30 -0.89 -6.64 12.07
CA THR A 30 -2.21 -6.00 12.04
C THR A 30 -2.90 -6.33 10.73
N PHE A 31 -4.15 -6.80 10.83
CA PHE A 31 -4.96 -7.26 9.71
C PHE A 31 -6.14 -6.32 9.56
N VAL A 32 -6.32 -5.76 8.36
CA VAL A 32 -7.32 -4.73 8.12
C VAL A 32 -8.13 -5.05 6.86
N LEU A 33 -9.45 -4.98 6.99
CA LEU A 33 -10.40 -4.92 5.89
C LEU A 33 -10.87 -3.48 5.72
N MET A 34 -10.86 -2.98 4.49
CA MET A 34 -11.16 -1.60 4.16
C MET A 34 -12.28 -1.54 3.11
N ARG A 35 -13.26 -0.66 3.32
CA ARG A 35 -14.21 -0.26 2.27
C ARG A 35 -13.86 1.13 1.80
N PHE A 36 -13.70 1.32 0.50
CA PHE A 36 -13.37 2.61 -0.09
C PHE A 36 -14.62 3.36 -0.51
N GLN A 37 -14.55 4.69 -0.58
CA GLN A 37 -15.64 5.53 -1.09
C GLN A 37 -15.97 5.21 -2.55
N SER A 38 -14.99 4.75 -3.32
CA SER A 38 -15.15 4.25 -4.69
C SER A 38 -15.97 2.96 -4.81
N GLY A 39 -16.25 2.28 -3.69
CA GLY A 39 -16.88 0.96 -3.66
C GLY A 39 -15.89 -0.21 -3.73
N ALA A 40 -14.59 0.06 -3.91
CA ALA A 40 -13.56 -0.97 -3.82
C ALA A 40 -13.50 -1.57 -2.41
N LEU A 41 -13.03 -2.82 -2.34
CA LEU A 41 -12.75 -3.53 -1.10
C LEU A 41 -11.27 -3.87 -1.05
N GLY A 42 -10.64 -3.62 0.10
CA GLY A 42 -9.23 -3.90 0.30
C GLY A 42 -9.00 -4.77 1.52
N LYS A 43 -7.96 -5.61 1.44
CA LYS A 43 -7.38 -6.30 2.58
C LYS A 43 -5.91 -5.93 2.65
N ALA A 44 -5.48 -5.46 3.81
CA ALA A 44 -4.09 -5.13 4.07
C ALA A 44 -3.59 -5.90 5.29
N THR A 45 -2.30 -6.19 5.30
CA THR A 45 -1.65 -6.83 6.44
C THR A 45 -0.30 -6.19 6.67
N ALA A 46 -0.07 -5.71 7.89
CA ALA A 46 1.15 -5.05 8.32
C ALA A 46 1.97 -5.93 9.27
N ALA A 47 3.30 -5.84 9.18
CA ALA A 47 4.27 -6.44 10.10
C ALA A 47 4.28 -7.98 10.20
N VAL A 48 3.97 -8.69 9.10
CA VAL A 48 4.10 -10.15 9.03
C VAL A 48 5.52 -10.53 8.64
N ALA A 49 6.29 -11.03 9.61
CA ALA A 49 7.54 -11.74 9.36
C ALA A 49 7.24 -13.24 9.41
N SER A 50 7.24 -13.92 8.25
CA SER A 50 7.28 -15.38 8.23
C SER A 50 8.70 -15.84 7.93
N ASN A 51 9.31 -16.54 8.88
CA ASN A 51 10.56 -17.28 8.67
C ASN A 51 10.32 -18.61 7.92
N GLN A 52 9.05 -18.95 7.65
CA GLN A 52 8.61 -20.14 6.92
C GLN A 52 7.78 -19.70 5.70
N GLY A 53 8.38 -18.83 4.88
CA GLY A 53 7.70 -18.11 3.81
C GLY A 53 7.11 -19.03 2.73
N LEU A 54 5.92 -18.65 2.23
CA LEU A 54 5.40 -19.13 0.95
C LEU A 54 6.51 -19.02 -0.11
N ALA A 55 6.65 -20.01 -0.99
CA ALA A 55 7.69 -20.00 -2.03
C ALA A 55 7.58 -18.77 -2.95
N THR A 56 6.38 -18.20 -3.08
CA THR A 56 6.10 -17.02 -3.90
C THR A 56 4.98 -16.14 -3.30
N PRO A 57 5.25 -15.30 -2.29
CA PRO A 57 4.23 -14.43 -1.72
C PRO A 57 3.80 -13.36 -2.71
N HIS A 58 2.49 -13.14 -2.83
CA HIS A 58 1.96 -11.96 -3.51
C HIS A 58 1.94 -10.78 -2.53
N ALA A 59 2.75 -9.77 -2.79
CA ALA A 59 2.83 -8.58 -1.92
C ALA A 59 1.68 -7.60 -2.20
N LEU A 60 1.22 -7.54 -3.45
CA LEU A 60 0.08 -6.75 -3.89
C LEU A 60 -0.72 -7.57 -4.91
N CYS A 61 -2.05 -7.52 -4.82
CA CYS A 61 -2.95 -8.05 -5.83
C CYS A 61 -4.15 -7.10 -5.96
N ILE A 62 -4.39 -6.63 -7.18
CA ILE A 62 -5.49 -5.74 -7.55
C ILE A 62 -6.29 -6.47 -8.62
N GLN A 63 -7.59 -6.58 -8.42
CA GLN A 63 -8.49 -7.17 -9.40
C GLN A 63 -9.53 -6.14 -9.82
N GLY A 64 -9.61 -5.91 -11.13
CA GLY A 64 -10.60 -5.06 -11.77
C GLY A 64 -11.51 -5.85 -12.71
N THR A 65 -12.37 -5.14 -13.44
CA THR A 65 -13.30 -5.74 -14.40
C THR A 65 -12.63 -6.22 -15.68
N LEU A 66 -11.47 -5.66 -16.03
CA LEU A 66 -10.74 -5.96 -17.27
C LEU A 66 -9.51 -6.86 -17.06
N GLY A 67 -9.20 -7.20 -15.82
CA GLY A 67 -7.99 -7.95 -15.50
C GLY A 67 -7.50 -7.71 -14.08
N SER A 68 -6.30 -8.18 -13.82
CA SER A 68 -5.65 -8.09 -12.51
C SER A 68 -4.21 -7.61 -12.63
N ILE A 69 -3.73 -6.94 -11.60
CA ILE A 69 -2.31 -6.60 -11.42
C ILE A 69 -1.85 -7.26 -10.13
N PHE A 70 -0.74 -7.99 -10.16
CA PHE A 70 -0.17 -8.53 -8.93
C PHE A 70 1.34 -8.46 -8.92
N THR A 71 1.92 -8.40 -7.74
CA THR A 71 3.36 -8.53 -7.54
C THR A 71 3.67 -9.84 -6.87
N GLN A 72 4.73 -10.51 -7.29
CA GLN A 72 5.17 -11.79 -6.78
C GLN A 72 6.65 -11.69 -6.45
N ASN A 73 7.04 -12.15 -5.27
CA ASN A 73 8.46 -12.36 -5.01
C ASN A 73 8.86 -13.68 -5.68
N THR A 74 9.67 -13.62 -6.73
CA THR A 74 10.14 -14.83 -7.42
C THR A 74 11.57 -15.11 -7.02
N TYR A 75 11.79 -16.29 -6.47
CA TYR A 75 13.11 -16.85 -6.27
C TYR A 75 13.64 -17.39 -7.62
N LYS A 76 13.88 -16.50 -8.60
CA LYS A 76 14.59 -16.88 -9.83
C LYS A 76 16.08 -16.67 -9.62
N THR A 77 16.82 -17.77 -9.77
CA THR A 77 18.27 -17.91 -9.54
C THR A 77 19.01 -18.18 -10.85
N ASP A 78 18.65 -17.52 -11.95
CA ASP A 78 19.48 -17.50 -13.14
C ASP A 78 20.50 -16.35 -13.04
N ALA A 79 21.73 -16.59 -13.54
CA ALA A 79 22.89 -15.68 -13.41
C ALA A 79 22.70 -14.28 -14.03
N TRP A 80 21.54 -14.04 -14.65
CA TRP A 80 21.13 -12.83 -15.34
C TRP A 80 19.80 -12.25 -14.83
N SER A 81 19.12 -12.92 -13.90
CA SER A 81 17.85 -12.48 -13.34
C SER A 81 18.08 -11.73 -12.04
N VAL A 82 17.55 -10.51 -11.94
CA VAL A 82 17.49 -9.78 -10.68
C VAL A 82 16.62 -10.59 -9.72
N SER A 83 17.25 -11.19 -8.70
CA SER A 83 16.52 -11.78 -7.57
C SER A 83 15.62 -10.69 -6.97
N GLY A 84 14.30 -10.83 -7.03
CA GLY A 84 13.43 -9.74 -6.59
C GLY A 84 11.94 -9.87 -6.87
N TYR A 85 11.23 -8.81 -6.45
CA TYR A 85 9.81 -8.60 -6.69
C TYR A 85 9.55 -8.35 -8.18
N HIS A 86 8.69 -9.15 -8.78
CA HIS A 86 8.21 -8.97 -10.15
C HIS A 86 6.75 -8.52 -10.11
N GLY A 87 6.37 -7.62 -11.00
CA GLY A 87 4.98 -7.23 -11.23
C GLY A 87 4.43 -7.90 -12.48
N TYR A 88 3.16 -8.26 -12.48
CA TYR A 88 2.47 -8.83 -13.62
C TYR A 88 1.13 -8.14 -13.84
N ILE A 89 0.76 -7.99 -15.11
CA ILE A 89 -0.59 -7.63 -15.55
C ILE A 89 -1.19 -8.88 -16.18
N VAL A 90 -2.44 -9.19 -15.81
CA VAL A 90 -3.21 -10.28 -16.41
C VAL A 90 -4.46 -9.72 -17.04
N THR A 91 -4.55 -9.84 -18.36
CA THR A 91 -5.69 -9.42 -19.17
C THR A 91 -6.01 -10.51 -20.18
N GLU A 92 -7.30 -10.78 -20.41
CA GLU A 92 -7.74 -11.76 -21.42
C GLU A 92 -7.11 -13.16 -21.28
N GLY A 93 -6.73 -13.56 -20.06
CA GLY A 93 -6.08 -14.86 -19.79
C GLY A 93 -4.58 -14.89 -20.11
N HIS A 94 -3.99 -13.78 -20.53
CA HIS A 94 -2.56 -13.63 -20.78
C HIS A 94 -1.89 -12.90 -19.62
N GLN A 95 -0.66 -13.30 -19.30
CA GLN A 95 0.16 -12.70 -18.25
C GLN A 95 1.37 -11.98 -18.87
N GLU A 96 1.50 -10.70 -18.60
CA GLU A 96 2.58 -9.84 -19.07
C GLU A 96 3.42 -9.32 -17.90
N LEU A 97 4.73 -9.26 -18.07
CA LEU A 97 5.66 -8.77 -17.05
C LEU A 97 5.66 -7.23 -17.04
N ILE A 98 5.56 -6.64 -15.85
CA ILE A 98 5.76 -5.21 -15.64
C ILE A 98 7.25 -4.94 -15.52
N PHE A 99 7.81 -4.26 -16.53
CA PHE A 99 9.19 -3.78 -16.49
C PHE A 99 9.27 -2.51 -15.65
N VAL A 100 9.86 -2.62 -14.46
CA VAL A 100 10.15 -1.47 -13.59
C VAL A 100 11.54 -0.89 -13.92
N SER A 101 11.69 0.44 -13.81
CA SER A 101 12.98 1.07 -14.08
C SER A 101 14.03 0.62 -13.06
N GLU A 102 15.21 0.21 -13.51
CA GLU A 102 16.33 -0.26 -12.66
C GLU A 102 16.86 0.80 -11.67
N ARG A 103 16.42 2.06 -11.79
CA ARG A 103 17.02 3.22 -11.11
C ARG A 103 16.40 3.57 -9.74
N ASP A 104 15.34 2.90 -9.30
CA ASP A 104 14.71 3.18 -8.00
C ASP A 104 14.35 1.88 -7.27
N THR A 105 15.38 1.16 -6.83
CA THR A 105 15.26 -0.10 -6.07
C THR A 105 15.29 0.11 -4.54
N GLY A 106 15.24 1.38 -4.07
CA GLY A 106 15.24 1.74 -2.65
C GLY A 106 13.83 1.97 -2.07
N HIS A 107 13.74 2.50 -0.84
CA HIS A 107 12.48 2.93 -0.19
C HIS A 107 11.83 4.16 -0.87
N GLY A 108 12.20 4.46 -2.12
CA GLY A 108 11.81 5.66 -2.86
C GLY A 108 12.48 6.94 -2.35
N ASP A 109 13.49 6.85 -1.48
CA ASP A 109 14.12 8.01 -0.81
C ASP A 109 14.65 9.01 -1.82
N ALA A 110 15.39 8.56 -2.84
CA ALA A 110 15.94 9.44 -3.87
C ALA A 110 14.84 10.18 -4.65
N THR A 111 13.71 9.53 -4.91
CA THR A 111 12.56 10.12 -5.60
C THR A 111 11.82 11.11 -4.70
N ARG A 112 11.62 10.77 -3.41
CA ARG A 112 11.01 11.65 -2.40
C ARG A 112 11.85 12.90 -2.15
N THR A 113 13.17 12.75 -1.99
CA THR A 113 14.10 13.88 -1.82
C THR A 113 14.10 14.79 -3.05
N ARG A 114 14.14 14.24 -4.26
CA ARG A 114 14.06 15.03 -5.50
C ARG A 114 12.74 15.80 -5.58
N ASN A 115 11.62 15.17 -5.26
CA ASN A 115 10.34 15.87 -5.25
C ASN A 115 10.29 16.99 -4.22
N PHE A 116 10.81 16.78 -3.01
CA PHE A 116 10.89 17.82 -1.98
C PHE A 116 11.72 19.03 -2.44
N LEU A 117 12.87 18.79 -3.05
CA LEU A 117 13.70 19.87 -3.60
C LEU A 117 13.00 20.62 -4.74
N SER A 118 12.35 19.90 -5.66
CA SER A 118 11.55 20.52 -6.72
C SER A 118 10.37 21.33 -6.18
N ALA A 119 9.75 20.93 -5.06
CA ALA A 119 8.70 21.72 -4.44
C ALA A 119 9.22 23.04 -3.87
N ILE A 120 10.40 23.03 -3.24
CA ILE A 120 11.04 24.26 -2.72
C ILE A 120 11.53 25.16 -3.84
N LEU A 121 12.23 24.59 -4.83
CA LEU A 121 12.98 25.35 -5.82
C LEU A 121 12.12 25.79 -7.01
N GLU A 122 11.12 24.99 -7.38
CA GLU A 122 10.34 25.18 -8.60
C GLU A 122 8.83 25.35 -8.33
N GLY A 123 8.40 25.31 -7.05
CA GLY A 123 6.98 25.40 -6.69
C GLY A 123 6.14 24.22 -7.17
N LYS A 124 6.77 23.08 -7.49
CA LYS A 124 6.07 21.85 -7.89
C LYS A 124 5.28 21.24 -6.73
N PRO A 125 4.17 20.54 -6.99
CA PRO A 125 3.41 19.88 -5.92
C PRO A 125 4.25 18.77 -5.26
N LEU A 126 4.05 18.60 -3.95
CA LEU A 126 4.59 17.46 -3.21
C LEU A 126 3.85 16.17 -3.63
N ILE A 127 4.58 15.07 -3.74
CA ILE A 127 4.02 13.72 -3.94
C ILE A 127 3.15 13.32 -2.74
N ALA A 128 3.54 13.74 -1.54
CA ALA A 128 2.82 13.52 -0.29
C ALA A 128 2.60 14.86 0.42
N PRO A 129 1.54 15.61 0.08
CA PRO A 129 1.19 16.84 0.77
C PRO A 129 0.73 16.56 2.21
N LEU A 130 0.67 17.60 3.05
CA LEU A 130 0.28 17.47 4.46
C LEU A 130 -1.12 16.88 4.63
N GLU A 131 -2.05 17.25 3.75
CA GLU A 131 -3.42 16.78 3.74
C GLU A 131 -3.48 15.25 3.59
N ASP A 132 -2.62 14.67 2.78
CA ASP A 132 -2.56 13.22 2.61
C ASP A 132 -2.04 12.52 3.87
N ALA A 133 -1.05 13.11 4.54
CA ALA A 133 -0.53 12.61 5.81
C ALA A 133 -1.58 12.68 6.94
N ILE A 134 -2.36 13.77 7.00
CA ILE A 134 -3.48 13.91 7.94
C ILE A 134 -4.49 12.80 7.70
N ARG A 135 -4.93 12.60 6.45
CA ARG A 135 -5.92 11.57 6.11
C ARG A 135 -5.42 10.15 6.38
N THR A 136 -4.13 9.87 6.16
CA THR A 136 -3.54 8.59 6.56
C THR A 136 -3.52 8.44 8.08
N SER A 137 -3.28 9.52 8.82
CA SER A 137 -3.32 9.49 10.29
C SER A 137 -4.74 9.19 10.81
N GLU A 138 -5.78 9.81 10.25
CA GLU A 138 -7.18 9.50 10.57
C GLU A 138 -7.53 8.03 10.29
N LEU A 139 -7.03 7.48 9.17
CA LEU A 139 -7.17 6.05 8.88
C LEU A 139 -6.50 5.18 9.96
N LEU A 140 -5.29 5.53 10.40
CA LEU A 140 -4.58 4.79 11.45
C LEU A 140 -5.31 4.84 12.79
N HIS A 141 -5.94 5.97 13.14
CA HIS A 141 -6.80 6.09 14.31
C HIS A 141 -8.03 5.16 14.20
N ALA A 142 -8.71 5.16 13.06
CA ALA A 142 -9.87 4.28 12.86
C ALA A 142 -9.49 2.78 12.91
N ILE A 143 -8.31 2.40 12.41
CA ILE A 143 -7.78 1.03 12.54
C ILE A 143 -7.53 0.70 14.01
N TRP A 144 -6.88 1.60 14.75
CA TRP A 144 -6.63 1.42 16.17
C TRP A 144 -7.93 1.23 16.96
N ASP A 145 -8.92 2.09 16.72
CA ASP A 145 -10.22 2.01 17.37
C ASP A 145 -10.98 0.73 16.99
N SER A 146 -10.94 0.35 15.71
CA SER A 146 -11.58 -0.88 15.24
C SER A 146 -11.00 -2.12 15.90
N HIS A 147 -9.67 -2.17 16.07
CA HIS A 147 -9.02 -3.25 16.82
C HIS A 147 -9.47 -3.30 18.27
N ASN A 148 -9.44 -2.17 18.98
CA ASN A 148 -9.72 -2.15 20.42
C ASN A 148 -11.19 -2.41 20.75
N LEU A 149 -12.09 -2.01 19.86
CA LEU A 149 -13.53 -2.13 20.05
C LEU A 149 -14.12 -3.39 19.39
N GLU A 150 -13.34 -4.09 18.55
CA GLU A 150 -13.77 -5.25 17.76
C GLU A 150 -15.03 -4.98 16.91
N ILE A 151 -15.16 -3.74 16.43
CA ILE A 151 -16.26 -3.31 15.57
C ILE A 151 -15.73 -2.64 14.30
N ARG A 152 -16.63 -2.49 13.33
CA ARG A 152 -16.39 -1.66 12.15
C ARG A 152 -16.41 -0.18 12.53
N VAL A 153 -15.36 0.56 12.17
CA VAL A 153 -15.20 1.98 12.51
C VAL A 153 -15.16 2.84 11.23
N PRO A 154 -15.97 3.91 11.13
CA PRO A 154 -15.88 4.86 10.03
C PRO A 154 -14.58 5.67 10.08
N VAL A 155 -14.01 5.99 8.92
CA VAL A 155 -12.85 6.89 8.85
C VAL A 155 -13.39 8.31 8.71
N HIS A 156 -13.17 9.13 9.73
CA HIS A 156 -13.61 10.53 9.71
C HIS A 156 -12.68 11.37 8.85
N GLN A 157 -13.25 12.18 7.95
CA GLN A 157 -12.51 13.22 7.26
C GLN A 157 -12.69 14.53 8.03
N SER A 158 -11.69 14.92 8.82
CA SER A 158 -11.60 16.29 9.29
C SER A 158 -11.18 17.17 8.13
N GLY A 159 -12.15 17.71 7.39
CA GLY A 159 -11.89 18.81 6.48
C GLY A 159 -11.62 20.06 7.32
N LYS A 160 -10.46 20.70 7.16
CA LYS A 160 -10.29 22.07 7.65
C LYS A 160 -11.30 22.95 6.90
N THR A 161 -12.39 23.32 7.57
CA THR A 161 -13.11 24.55 7.24
C THR A 161 -12.22 25.70 7.70
N GLY A 162 -11.31 26.12 6.83
CA GLY A 162 -10.48 27.31 7.00
C GLY A 162 -10.85 28.33 5.95
#